data_AF-A0A7X7BFH5-F1
#
_entry.id   AF-A0A7X7BFH5-F1
#
_cell.length_a   1.000
_cell.length_b   1.000
_cell.length_c   1.000
_cell.angle_alpha   90.00
_cell.angle_beta   90.00
_cell.angle_gamma   90.00
#
_symmetry.space_group_name_H-M   'P 1'
#
loop_
_entity.id
_entity.type
_entity.pdbx_description
1 polymer ?
#
loop_
_entity_poly.entity_id
_entity_poly.type
_entity_poly.pdbx_seq_one_letter_code
_entity_poly.pdbx_strand_id
1 'polypeptide(L)'
;MKNLSSWLIVMFMIMFWAFRVIVAITGTMGMDFMVKPIDNNIEVILLFVVLILVPFIFKRKMIGAIVYLIAYGWYFGRGLFINVLNLINGEAMAAATYLEMFIALIAITIPIVAIFDILFDKSRMKNPVDKQTDWFYKNEQYDRKLDERADKNNYKTL
;
A
#
# COMPACT_ATOMS: atom_id res chain seq x y z
N MET A 1 -12.30 -1.86 -12.95
CA MET A 1 -12.49 -0.41 -12.69
C MET A 1 -11.59 -0.02 -11.54
N LYS A 2 -10.94 1.15 -11.56
CA LYS A 2 -10.18 1.61 -10.38
C LYS A 2 -11.18 1.90 -9.28
N ASN A 3 -11.09 1.17 -8.17
CA ASN A 3 -11.96 1.39 -7.03
C ASN A 3 -11.60 2.72 -6.34
N LEU A 4 -12.57 3.35 -5.67
CA LEU A 4 -12.38 4.59 -4.91
C LEU A 4 -11.15 4.50 -3.98
N SER A 5 -11.00 3.36 -3.28
CA SER A 5 -9.87 3.07 -2.40
C SER A 5 -8.51 3.22 -3.11
N SER A 6 -8.41 2.75 -4.34
CA SER A 6 -7.17 2.81 -5.11
C SER A 6 -6.83 4.24 -5.57
N TRP A 7 -7.85 5.07 -5.80
CA TRP A 7 -7.64 6.49 -6.10
C TRP A 7 -7.21 7.25 -4.84
N LEU A 8 -7.83 6.94 -3.70
CA LEU A 8 -7.52 7.50 -2.39
C LEU A 8 -6.05 7.26 -1.99
N ILE A 9 -5.53 6.04 -2.23
CA ILE A 9 -4.13 5.72 -1.94
C ILE A 9 -3.17 6.61 -2.75
N VAL A 10 -3.44 6.80 -4.04
CA VAL A 10 -2.62 7.67 -4.90
C VAL A 10 -2.71 9.12 -4.44
N MET A 11 -3.87 9.59 -3.97
CA MET A 11 -4.00 10.92 -3.40
C MET A 11 -3.18 11.10 -2.14
N PHE A 12 -3.28 10.16 -1.18
CA PHE A 12 -2.48 10.21 0.04
C PHE A 12 -0.98 10.19 -0.27
N MET A 13 -0.55 9.42 -1.27
CA MET A 13 0.83 9.44 -1.76
C MET A 13 1.26 10.83 -2.23
N ILE A 14 0.45 11.49 -3.06
CA ILE A 14 0.77 12.82 -3.61
C ILE A 14 0.74 13.88 -2.51
N MET A 15 -0.23 13.82 -1.59
CA MET A 15 -0.32 14.72 -0.45
C MET A 15 0.90 14.58 0.47
N PHE A 16 1.29 13.34 0.78
CA PHE A 16 2.47 13.08 1.59
C PHE A 16 3.74 13.57 0.87
N TRP A 17 3.85 13.32 -0.43
CA TRP A 17 4.96 13.84 -1.24
C TRP A 17 5.02 15.38 -1.21
N ALA A 18 3.89 16.07 -1.39
CA ALA A 18 3.84 17.53 -1.32
C ALA A 18 4.23 18.07 0.07
N PHE A 19 3.79 17.39 1.13
CA PHE A 19 4.27 17.67 2.48
C PHE A 19 5.79 17.52 2.61
N ARG A 20 6.38 16.46 2.03
CA ARG A 20 7.84 16.28 2.01
C ARG A 20 8.58 17.34 1.19
N VAL A 21 7.98 17.85 0.11
CA VAL A 21 8.52 19.01 -0.63
C VAL A 21 8.64 20.21 0.29
N ILE A 22 7.61 20.51 1.09
CA ILE A 22 7.66 21.61 2.06
C ILE A 22 8.79 21.37 3.07
N VAL A 23 8.91 20.17 3.63
CA VAL A 23 9.98 19.80 4.58
C VAL A 23 11.38 19.98 3.97
N ALA A 24 11.57 19.61 2.70
CA ALA A 24 12.85 19.79 2.01
C ALA A 24 13.17 21.28 1.78
N ILE A 25 12.18 22.08 1.40
CA ILE A 25 12.35 23.53 1.20
C ILE A 25 12.69 24.21 2.53
N THR A 26 11.95 23.93 3.60
CA THR A 26 12.23 24.53 4.91
C THR A 26 13.59 24.09 5.45
N GLY A 27 13.96 22.82 5.27
CA GLY A 27 15.26 22.28 5.66
C GLY A 27 16.45 22.86 4.88
N THR A 28 16.28 23.13 3.58
CA THR A 28 17.34 23.74 2.74
C THR A 28 17.50 25.23 3.00
N MET A 29 16.42 25.93 3.33
CA MET A 29 16.46 27.36 3.69
C MET A 29 16.87 27.61 5.15
N GLY A 30 17.06 26.56 5.95
CA GLY A 30 17.40 26.67 7.37
C GLY A 30 16.28 27.25 8.24
N MET A 31 15.02 27.18 7.76
CA MET A 31 13.86 27.66 8.51
C MET A 31 13.44 26.60 9.52
N ASP A 32 13.11 27.03 10.75
CA ASP A 32 12.55 26.11 11.74
C ASP A 32 11.14 25.69 11.33
N PHE A 33 10.99 24.39 11.12
CA PHE A 33 9.73 23.74 10.79
C PHE A 33 9.48 22.57 11.75
N MET A 34 8.23 22.14 11.84
CA MET A 34 7.78 21.09 12.77
C MET A 34 8.53 19.75 12.59
N VAL A 35 9.03 19.50 11.38
CA VAL A 35 9.69 18.24 10.99
C VAL A 35 10.93 18.57 10.19
N LYS A 36 12.05 17.94 10.53
CA LYS A 36 13.31 18.15 9.82
C LYS A 36 13.65 16.94 8.94
N PRO A 37 14.29 17.15 7.79
CA PRO A 37 14.85 16.05 7.01
C PRO A 37 16.05 15.44 7.75
N ILE A 38 16.24 14.13 7.61
CA ILE A 38 17.39 13.43 8.18
C ILE A 38 18.67 13.88 7.45
N ASP A 39 18.57 14.05 6.14
CA ASP A 39 19.60 14.60 5.28
C ASP A 39 18.94 15.36 4.13
N ASN A 40 19.26 16.66 3.99
CA ASN A 40 18.68 17.53 2.98
C ASN A 40 18.93 17.04 1.55
N ASN A 41 20.13 16.52 1.26
CA ASN A 41 20.49 16.09 -0.09
C ASN A 41 19.75 14.79 -0.44
N ILE A 42 19.70 13.84 0.50
CA ILE A 42 18.97 12.59 0.30
C ILE A 42 17.47 12.85 0.18
N GLU A 43 16.91 13.77 0.96
CA GLU A 43 15.50 14.16 0.87
C GLU A 43 15.12 14.63 -0.53
N VAL A 44 15.92 15.54 -1.10
CA VAL A 44 15.68 16.09 -2.45
C VAL A 44 15.76 14.99 -3.49
N ILE A 45 16.76 14.11 -3.43
CA ILE A 45 16.89 12.95 -4.34
C ILE A 45 15.64 12.06 -4.23
N LEU A 46 15.21 11.77 -3.00
CA LEU A 46 14.07 10.91 -2.73
C LEU A 46 12.76 11.50 -3.30
N LEU A 47 12.57 12.82 -3.23
CA LEU A 47 11.40 13.49 -3.83
C LEU A 47 11.31 13.25 -5.34
N PHE A 48 12.43 13.34 -6.05
CA PHE A 48 12.46 13.06 -7.50
C PHE A 48 12.22 11.58 -7.80
N VAL A 49 12.80 10.67 -7.01
CA VAL A 49 12.55 9.23 -7.14
C VAL A 49 11.06 8.93 -7.00
N VAL A 50 10.39 9.46 -5.96
CA VAL A 50 8.96 9.25 -5.74
C VAL A 50 8.12 9.80 -6.89
N LEU A 51 8.46 10.98 -7.41
CA LEU A 51 7.75 11.58 -8.54
C LEU A 51 7.78 10.68 -9.78
N ILE A 52 8.92 10.02 -10.04
CA ILE A 52 9.05 9.04 -11.13
C ILE A 52 8.20 7.78 -10.85
N LEU A 53 8.07 7.35 -9.60
CA LEU A 53 7.35 6.12 -9.22
C LEU A 53 5.82 6.26 -9.25
N VAL A 54 5.29 7.47 -9.02
CA VAL A 54 3.83 7.72 -9.00
C VAL A 54 3.12 7.23 -10.28
N PRO A 55 3.60 7.54 -11.51
CA PRO A 55 3.02 6.99 -12.74
C PRO A 55 3.01 5.45 -12.81
N PHE A 56 4.04 4.78 -12.29
CA PHE A 56 4.11 3.31 -12.29
C PHE A 56 3.04 2.72 -11.36
N ILE A 57 2.85 3.31 -10.19
CA ILE A 57 1.84 2.90 -9.22
C ILE A 57 0.44 3.18 -9.76
N PHE A 58 0.24 4.33 -10.41
CA PHE A 58 -1.03 4.65 -11.09
C PHE A 58 -1.35 3.66 -12.23
N LYS A 59 -0.32 3.16 -12.93
CA LYS A 59 -0.43 2.10 -13.94
C LYS A 59 -0.46 0.67 -13.35
N ARG A 60 -0.60 0.52 -12.02
CA ARG A 60 -0.67 -0.77 -11.32
C ARG A 60 0.56 -1.66 -11.51
N LYS A 61 1.74 -1.07 -11.75
CA LYS A 61 2.99 -1.81 -11.89
C LYS A 61 3.57 -2.08 -10.50
N MET A 62 3.58 -3.35 -10.07
CA MET A 62 4.12 -3.79 -8.77
C MET A 62 5.53 -3.27 -8.49
N ILE A 63 6.38 -3.22 -9.52
CA ILE A 63 7.76 -2.79 -9.37
C ILE A 63 7.86 -1.36 -8.84
N GLY A 64 6.92 -0.47 -9.23
CA GLY A 64 6.89 0.90 -8.73
C GLY A 64 6.61 0.96 -7.23
N ALA A 65 5.66 0.17 -6.75
CA ALA A 65 5.31 0.10 -5.32
C ALA A 65 6.41 -0.56 -4.47
N ILE A 66 7.10 -1.58 -5.02
CA ILE A 66 8.22 -2.24 -4.35
C ILE A 66 9.42 -1.29 -4.22
N VAL A 67 9.81 -0.62 -5.32
CA VAL A 67 10.90 0.37 -5.28
C VAL A 67 10.56 1.52 -4.34
N TYR A 68 9.29 1.93 -4.31
CA TYR A 68 8.81 2.95 -3.38
C TYR A 68 8.96 2.51 -1.91
N LEU A 69 8.58 1.27 -1.59
CA LEU A 69 8.77 0.70 -0.26
C LEU A 69 10.25 0.62 0.13
N ILE A 70 11.13 0.19 -0.79
CA ILE A 70 12.56 0.08 -0.51
C ILE A 70 13.17 1.45 -0.24
N ALA A 71 12.86 2.45 -1.08
CA ALA A 71 13.41 3.79 -0.94
C ALA A 71 12.97 4.44 0.39
N TYR A 72 11.68 4.36 0.71
CA TYR A 72 11.14 4.91 1.96
C TYR A 72 11.55 4.10 3.18
N GLY A 73 11.59 2.76 3.07
CA GLY A 73 12.05 1.88 4.13
C GLY A 73 13.52 2.10 4.47
N TRP A 74 14.37 2.35 3.47
CA TRP A 74 15.77 2.68 3.72
C TRP A 74 15.93 4.04 4.41
N TYR A 75 15.27 5.07 3.89
CA TYR A 75 15.43 6.43 4.41
C TYR A 75 14.75 6.62 5.78
N PHE A 76 13.44 6.38 5.86
CA PHE A 76 12.66 6.56 7.10
C PHE A 76 12.87 5.42 8.11
N GLY A 77 13.13 4.19 7.64
CA GLY A 77 13.36 3.06 8.53
C GLY A 77 14.66 3.18 9.31
N ARG A 78 15.71 3.78 8.72
CA ARG A 78 16.94 4.10 9.46
C ARG A 78 16.66 5.03 10.65
N GLY A 79 15.94 6.12 10.41
CA GLY A 79 15.58 7.09 11.45
C GLY A 79 14.72 6.46 12.54
N LEU A 80 13.71 5.67 12.15
CA LEU A 80 12.89 4.92 13.09
C LEU A 80 13.69 3.95 13.94
N PHE A 81 14.54 3.14 13.32
CA PHE A 81 15.30 2.11 14.03
C PHE A 81 16.18 2.72 15.12
N ILE A 82 16.89 3.81 14.81
CA ILE A 82 17.74 4.52 15.77
C ILE A 82 16.90 5.06 16.93
N ASN A 83 15.81 5.76 16.63
CA ASN A 83 14.98 6.37 17.68
C ASN A 83 14.26 5.33 18.54
N VAL A 84 13.86 4.19 17.97
CA VAL A 84 13.29 3.07 18.73
C VAL A 84 14.34 2.44 19.65
N LEU A 85 15.57 2.26 19.19
CA LEU A 85 16.65 1.75 20.04
C LEU A 85 16.93 2.68 21.23
N ASN A 86 16.99 4.00 20.99
CA ASN A 86 17.19 4.98 22.04
C ASN A 86 16.06 4.93 23.08
N LEU A 87 14.81 4.74 22.64
CA LEU A 87 13.66 4.55 23.52
C LEU A 87 13.79 3.27 24.37
N ILE A 88 14.22 2.15 23.77
CA ILE A 88 14.43 0.88 24.47
C ILE A 88 15.55 1.01 25.52
N ASN A 89 16.58 1.79 25.22
CA ASN A 89 17.71 2.05 26.12
C ASN A 89 17.39 3.06 27.23
N GLY A 90 16.17 3.61 27.26
CA GLY A 90 15.72 4.55 28.30
C GLY A 90 16.23 5.97 28.14
N GLU A 91 16.69 6.35 26.94
CA GLU A 91 17.13 7.73 26.68
C GLU A 91 15.93 8.69 26.63
N ALA A 92 16.06 9.85 27.28
CA ALA A 92 15.04 10.88 27.23
C ALA A 92 15.02 11.54 25.84
N MET A 93 13.89 11.45 25.14
CA MET A 93 13.72 12.03 23.80
C MET A 93 12.93 13.34 23.85
N ALA A 94 13.30 14.30 22.99
CA ALA A 94 12.52 15.51 22.79
C ALA A 94 11.16 15.20 22.15
N ALA A 95 10.12 15.99 22.47
CA ALA A 95 8.77 15.84 21.93
C ALA A 95 8.72 15.82 20.38
N ALA A 96 9.58 16.61 19.73
CA ALA A 96 9.71 16.64 18.28
C ALA A 96 10.11 15.29 17.67
N THR A 97 10.93 14.50 18.39
CA THR A 97 11.40 13.20 17.90
C THR A 97 10.27 12.18 17.79
N TYR A 98 9.30 12.22 18.70
CA TYR A 98 8.12 11.35 18.62
C TYR A 98 7.26 11.66 17.39
N LEU A 99 7.13 12.95 17.03
CA LEU A 99 6.43 13.35 15.82
C LEU A 99 7.17 12.85 14.57
N GLU A 100 8.50 12.99 14.52
CA GLU A 100 9.31 12.48 13.42
C GLU A 100 9.16 10.97 13.24
N MET A 101 9.14 10.22 14.35
CA MET A 101 8.86 8.77 14.33
C MET A 101 7.47 8.47 13.80
N PHE A 102 6.44 9.19 14.26
CA PHE A 102 5.08 9.00 13.76
C PHE A 102 4.96 9.23 12.26
N ILE A 103 5.61 10.29 11.76
CA ILE A 103 5.63 10.62 10.33
C ILE A 103 6.40 9.57 9.54
N ALA A 104 7.50 9.06 10.08
CA ALA A 104 8.26 7.98 9.45
C ALA A 104 7.44 6.67 9.38
N LEU A 105 6.60 6.37 10.37
CA LEU A 105 5.68 5.23 10.31
C LEU A 105 4.62 5.41 9.21
N ILE A 106 4.03 6.61 9.09
CA ILE A 106 3.12 6.94 7.99
C ILE A 106 3.84 6.76 6.65
N ALA A 107 5.06 7.29 6.55
CA ALA A 107 5.86 7.20 5.33
C ALA A 107 6.00 5.75 4.87
N ILE A 108 6.38 4.83 5.76
CA ILE A 108 6.55 3.40 5.42
C ILE A 108 5.21 2.70 5.16
N THR A 109 4.13 3.11 5.84
CA THR A 109 2.82 2.48 5.70
C THR A 109 2.20 2.73 4.33
N ILE A 110 2.35 3.93 3.76
CA ILE A 110 1.79 4.29 2.44
C ILE A 110 2.22 3.31 1.32
N PRO A 111 3.51 3.04 1.07
CA PRO A 111 3.94 2.08 0.06
C PRO A 111 3.47 0.65 0.36
N ILE A 112 3.40 0.24 1.63
CA ILE A 112 2.86 -1.07 2.02
C ILE A 112 1.40 -1.21 1.58
N VAL A 113 0.57 -0.21 1.89
CA VAL A 113 -0.84 -0.18 1.48
C VAL A 113 -0.95 -0.17 -0.06
N ALA A 114 -0.09 0.56 -0.76
CA ALA A 114 -0.07 0.57 -2.22
C ALA A 114 0.28 -0.81 -2.81
N ILE A 115 1.21 -1.55 -2.21
CA ILE A 115 1.52 -2.94 -2.60
C ILE A 115 0.29 -3.82 -2.43
N PHE A 116 -0.35 -3.78 -1.25
CA PHE A 116 -1.53 -4.60 -0.97
C PHE A 116 -2.68 -4.27 -1.92
N ASP A 117 -2.96 -2.99 -2.20
CA ASP A 117 -4.01 -2.60 -3.15
C ASP A 117 -3.75 -3.15 -4.55
N ILE A 118 -2.51 -3.09 -5.06
CA ILE A 118 -2.18 -3.67 -6.38
C ILE A 118 -2.30 -5.20 -6.34
N LEU A 119 -1.89 -5.86 -5.26
CA LEU A 119 -2.02 -7.32 -5.10
C LEU A 119 -3.49 -7.77 -5.05
N PHE A 120 -4.32 -7.08 -4.28
CA PHE A 120 -5.75 -7.35 -4.22
C PHE A 120 -6.43 -7.10 -5.57
N ASP A 121 -6.00 -6.10 -6.33
CA ASP A 121 -6.51 -5.85 -7.68
C ASP A 121 -6.18 -7.02 -8.62
N LYS A 122 -4.94 -7.51 -8.59
CA LYS A 122 -4.53 -8.70 -9.37
C LYS A 122 -5.26 -9.96 -8.94
N SER A 123 -5.53 -10.13 -7.65
CA SER A 123 -6.30 -11.26 -7.12
C SER A 123 -7.74 -11.25 -7.65
N ARG A 124 -8.41 -10.09 -7.61
CA ARG A 124 -9.77 -9.91 -8.18
C ARG A 124 -9.81 -10.15 -9.68
N MET A 125 -8.75 -9.81 -10.42
CA MET A 125 -8.67 -10.08 -11.85
C MET A 125 -8.49 -11.57 -12.17
N LYS A 126 -7.83 -12.35 -11.30
CA LYS A 126 -7.68 -13.80 -11.47
C LYS A 126 -8.98 -14.56 -11.21
N ASN A 127 -9.77 -14.10 -10.23
CA ASN A 127 -11.05 -14.69 -9.86
C ASN A 127 -12.17 -13.66 -10.01
N PRO A 128 -12.60 -13.34 -11.25
CA PRO A 128 -13.68 -12.39 -11.46
C PRO A 128 -14.98 -12.94 -10.84
N VAL A 129 -15.70 -12.07 -10.13
CA VAL A 129 -17.02 -12.38 -9.58
C VAL A 129 -18.05 -11.54 -10.32
N ASP A 130 -19.01 -12.19 -10.97
CA ASP A 130 -20.13 -11.51 -11.61
C ASP A 130 -21.33 -11.50 -10.66
N LYS A 131 -21.68 -10.32 -10.14
CA LYS A 131 -22.78 -10.19 -9.18
C LYS A 131 -24.15 -10.55 -9.76
N GLN A 132 -24.33 -10.51 -11.08
CA GLN A 132 -25.61 -10.81 -11.73
C GLN A 132 -25.82 -12.30 -11.93
N THR A 133 -24.75 -13.07 -12.13
CA THR A 133 -24.84 -14.51 -12.45
C THR A 133 -24.30 -15.40 -11.34
N ASP A 134 -23.28 -14.96 -10.58
CA ASP A 134 -22.62 -15.82 -9.60
C ASP A 134 -23.52 -16.19 -8.43
N TRP A 135 -24.51 -15.36 -8.07
CA TRP A 135 -25.47 -15.72 -7.01
C TRP A 135 -26.35 -16.91 -7.40
N PHE A 136 -26.52 -17.17 -8.70
CA PHE A 136 -27.29 -18.29 -9.22
C PHE A 136 -26.40 -19.54 -9.38
N TYR A 137 -25.20 -19.40 -9.95
CA TYR A 137 -24.32 -20.53 -10.26
C TYR A 137 -23.41 -21.00 -9.11
N LYS A 138 -23.23 -20.20 -8.05
CA LYS A 138 -22.38 -20.56 -6.90
C LYS A 138 -23.17 -20.87 -5.63
N ASN A 139 -24.49 -21.05 -5.74
CA ASN A 139 -25.35 -21.28 -4.59
C ASN A 139 -25.76 -22.76 -4.50
N GLU A 140 -25.24 -23.45 -3.49
CA GLU A 140 -25.48 -24.90 -3.24
C GLU A 140 -26.97 -25.24 -3.06
N GLN A 141 -27.81 -24.24 -2.75
CA GLN A 141 -29.26 -24.41 -2.63
C GLN A 141 -29.96 -24.69 -3.98
N TYR A 142 -29.38 -24.21 -5.09
CA TYR A 142 -29.91 -24.39 -6.45
C TYR A 142 -29.10 -25.39 -7.27
N ASP A 143 -28.03 -25.95 -6.70
CA ASP A 143 -27.34 -27.08 -7.32
C ASP A 143 -28.32 -28.22 -7.49
N ARG A 144 -28.37 -28.78 -8.70
CA ARG A 144 -29.28 -29.86 -9.05
C ARG A 144 -28.97 -31.04 -8.13
N LYS A 145 -29.79 -31.25 -7.10
CA LYS A 145 -29.77 -32.46 -6.29
C LYS A 145 -30.10 -33.61 -7.22
N LEU A 146 -29.10 -34.42 -7.57
CA LEU A 146 -29.31 -35.66 -8.31
C LEU A 146 -30.17 -36.56 -7.41
N ASP A 147 -31.42 -36.79 -7.82
CA ASP A 147 -32.25 -37.80 -7.18
C ASP A 147 -31.58 -39.16 -7.41
N GLU A 148 -31.37 -39.94 -6.35
CA GLU A 148 -30.81 -41.29 -6.42
C GLU A 148 -31.63 -42.24 -7.32
N ARG A 149 -32.87 -41.85 -7.67
CA ARG A 149 -33.75 -42.55 -8.61
C ARG A 149 -33.56 -42.16 -10.08
N ALA A 150 -32.84 -41.08 -10.38
CA ALA A 150 -32.76 -40.53 -11.74
C ALA A 150 -31.91 -41.36 -12.72
N ASP A 151 -31.10 -42.32 -12.23
CA ASP A 151 -30.23 -43.14 -13.08
C ASP A 151 -30.25 -44.64 -12.73
N LYS A 152 -31.46 -45.20 -12.57
CA LYS A 152 -31.65 -46.66 -12.48
C LYS A 152 -32.59 -47.22 -13.55
N ASN A 153 -32.62 -46.59 -14.72
CA ASN A 153 -33.26 -47.20 -15.88
C ASN A 153 -32.35 -48.29 -16.44
N ASN A 154 -32.38 -49.45 -15.78
CA ASN A 154 -31.91 -50.73 -16.30
C ASN A 154 -32.79 -51.14 -17.49
N TYR A 155 -32.63 -50.48 -18.64
CA TYR A 155 -33.11 -51.06 -19.89
C TYR A 155 -32.25 -52.30 -20.14
N LYS A 156 -32.80 -53.47 -19.82
CA LYS A 156 -32.29 -54.76 -20.30
C LYS A 156 -32.32 -54.70 -21.83
N THR A 157 -31.17 -54.49 -22.45
CA THR A 157 -30.99 -54.84 -23.86
C THR A 157 -31.03 -56.36 -23.95
N LEU A 158 -31.98 -56.87 -24.75
CA LEU A 158 -32.12 -58.28 -25.12
C LEU A 158 -30.84 -58.81 -25.78
#